data_AF-A0A9D6YXJ3-F1
#
_entry.id   AF-A0A9D6YXJ3-F1
#
_cell.length_a   1.000
_cell.length_b   1.000
_cell.length_c   1.000
_cell.angle_alpha   90.00
_cell.angle_beta   90.00
_cell.angle_gamma   90.00
#
_symmetry.space_group_name_H-M   'P 1'
#
loop_
_entity.id
_entity.type
_entity.pdbx_description
1 polymer ?
#
loop_
_entity_poly.entity_id
_entity_poly.type
_entity_poly.pdbx_seq_one_letter_code
_entity_poly.pdbx_strand_id
1 'polypeptide(L)' 'MSSQTSQLLEAFEALPEVEKRAFTAEFLRRAIPFDSGPMEDEETANAADQLMASLDAEEYDPDAR' A
#
# COMPACT_ATOMS: atom_id res chain seq x y z
N MET A 1 -5.67 21.47 -6.60
CA MET A 1 -6.43 20.68 -5.60
C MET A 1 -7.39 21.60 -4.87
N SER A 2 -8.55 21.11 -4.44
CA SER A 2 -9.45 21.89 -3.58
C SER A 2 -8.88 22.01 -2.17
N SER A 3 -9.28 23.03 -1.40
CA SER A 3 -8.88 23.19 0.01
C SER A 3 -9.24 21.96 0.85
N GLN A 4 -10.40 21.36 0.58
CA GLN A 4 -10.84 20.13 1.24
C GLN A 4 -9.94 18.93 0.90
N THR A 5 -9.48 18.83 -0.34
CA THR A 5 -8.54 17.77 -0.76
C THR A 5 -7.20 17.90 -0.04
N SER A 6 -6.69 19.12 0.11
CA SER A 6 -5.45 19.38 0.85
C SER A 6 -5.56 19.01 2.33
N GLN A 7 -6.67 19.37 2.99
CA GLN A 7 -6.90 19.03 4.39
C GLN A 7 -6.99 17.52 4.64
N LEU A 8 -7.62 16.77 3.72
CA LEU A 8 -7.68 15.31 3.81
C LEU A 8 -6.28 14.68 3.65
N LEU A 9 -5.44 15.22 2.78
CA LEU A 9 -4.08 14.73 2.58
C LEU A 9 -3.20 15.02 3.81
N GLU A 10 -3.26 16.23 4.35
CA GLU A 10 -2.55 16.60 5.59
C GLU A 10 -2.99 15.72 6.76
N ALA A 11 -4.28 15.44 6.89
CA ALA A 11 -4.81 14.56 7.93
C ALA A 11 -4.30 13.11 7.77
N PHE A 12 -4.21 12.61 6.54
CA PHE A 12 -3.63 11.29 6.25
C PHE A 12 -2.13 11.24 6.56
N GLU A 13 -1.37 12.26 6.19
CA GLU A 13 0.08 12.33 6.43
C GLU A 13 0.44 12.37 7.92
N ALA A 14 -0.45 12.91 8.75
CA ALA A 14 -0.29 12.96 10.20
C ALA A 14 -0.59 11.63 10.92
N LEU A 15 -1.18 10.63 10.25
CA LEU A 15 -1.50 9.34 10.86
C LEU A 15 -0.22 8.54 11.19
N PRO A 16 -0.24 7.73 12.27
CA PRO A 16 0.75 6.68 12.48
C PRO A 16 0.83 5.71 11.30
N GLU A 17 2.00 5.11 11.04
CA GLU A 17 2.21 4.18 9.91
C GLU A 17 1.17 3.04 9.85
N VAL A 18 0.84 2.46 11.01
CA VAL A 18 -0.18 1.39 11.11
C VAL A 18 -1.56 1.88 10.66
N GLU A 19 -1.92 3.11 11.02
CA GLU A 19 -3.21 3.72 10.65
C GLU A 19 -3.23 4.15 9.18
N LYS A 20 -2.10 4.63 8.63
CA LYS A 20 -1.96 4.91 7.19
C LYS A 20 -2.21 3.66 6.35
N ARG A 21 -1.65 2.52 6.75
CA ARG A 21 -1.85 1.23 6.07
C ARG A 21 -3.32 0.80 6.11
N ALA A 22 -3.95 0.87 7.29
CA ALA A 22 -5.36 0.55 7.45
C ALA A 22 -6.28 1.45 6.60
N PHE A 23 -6.03 2.77 6.63
CA PHE A 23 -6.78 3.75 5.82
C PHE A 23 -6.63 3.48 4.33
N THR A 24 -5.41 3.20 3.87
CA THR A 24 -5.12 2.94 2.45
C THR A 24 -5.86 1.69 1.95
N ALA A 25 -5.86 0.60 2.73
CA ALA A 25 -6.60 -0.61 2.36
C ALA A 25 -8.12 -0.37 2.25
N GLU A 26 -8.69 0.38 3.20
CA GLU A 26 -10.10 0.77 3.20
C GLU A 26 -10.46 1.74 2.06
N PHE A 27 -9.56 2.64 1.71
CA PHE A 27 -9.70 3.56 0.58
C PHE A 27 -9.66 2.80 -0.75
N LEU A 28 -8.67 1.91 -0.94
CA LEU A 28 -8.54 1.10 -2.15
C LEU A 28 -9.73 0.16 -2.38
N ARG A 29 -10.35 -0.40 -1.32
CA ARG A 29 -11.58 -1.19 -1.47
C ARG A 29 -12.79 -0.36 -1.93
N ARG A 30 -12.82 0.94 -1.63
CA ARG A 30 -13.95 1.84 -1.93
C ARG A 30 -13.74 2.68 -3.19
N ALA A 31 -12.48 2.98 -3.51
CA ALA A 31 -12.12 3.52 -4.79
C ALA A 31 -12.58 2.53 -5.87
N ILE A 32 -13.17 3.06 -6.94
CA ILE A 32 -13.62 2.40 -8.18
C ILE A 32 -12.75 1.17 -8.49
N PRO A 33 -13.28 0.06 -9.05
CA PRO A 33 -12.52 -1.18 -9.22
C PRO A 33 -11.14 -0.84 -9.73
N PHE A 34 -10.12 -1.16 -8.92
CA PHE A 34 -8.75 -0.93 -9.29
C PHE A 34 -8.50 -1.72 -10.57
N ASP A 35 -8.50 -1.00 -11.69
CA ASP A 35 -8.13 -1.53 -13.00
C ASP A 35 -6.64 -1.24 -13.13
N SER A 36 -5.83 -2.28 -12.93
CA SER A 36 -4.40 -2.21 -13.21
C SER A 36 -4.11 -1.90 -14.67
N GLY A 37 -5.12 -1.96 -15.54
CA GLY A 37 -4.94 -2.09 -16.96
C GLY A 37 -4.37 -3.47 -17.31
N PRO A 38 -4.02 -3.70 -18.59
CA PRO A 38 -3.22 -4.84 -18.99
C PRO A 38 -1.89 -4.83 -18.23
N MET A 39 -1.58 -5.95 -17.58
CA MET A 39 -0.33 -6.15 -16.85
C MET A 39 0.43 -7.26 -17.57
N GLU A 40 1.70 -7.03 -17.88
CA GLU A 40 2.52 -8.03 -18.55
C GLU A 40 2.90 -9.15 -17.57
N ASP A 41 3.13 -10.36 -18.08
CA ASP A 41 3.52 -11.51 -17.26
C ASP A 41 4.82 -11.22 -16.48
N GLU A 42 5.74 -10.48 -17.09
CA GLU A 42 7.00 -10.07 -16.47
C GLU A 42 6.79 -9.10 -15.29
N GLU A 43 5.84 -8.16 -15.42
CA GLU A 43 5.50 -7.23 -14.36
C GLU A 43 4.89 -7.95 -13.16
N THR A 44 4.03 -8.95 -13.44
CA THR A 44 3.43 -9.81 -12.41
C THR A 44 4.49 -10.64 -11.69
N ALA A 45 5.41 -11.26 -12.43
CA ALA A 45 6.48 -12.07 -11.87
C ALA A 45 7.41 -11.22 -10.98
N ASN A 46 7.79 -10.04 -11.44
CA ASN A 46 8.64 -9.13 -10.68
C ASN A 46 7.96 -8.64 -9.39
N ALA A 47 6.67 -8.28 -9.47
CA ALA A 47 5.90 -7.90 -8.28
C ALA A 47 5.81 -9.04 -7.26
N ALA A 48 5.65 -10.28 -7.72
CA ALA A 48 5.64 -11.46 -6.85
C ALA A 48 7.00 -11.70 -6.17
N ASP A 49 8.10 -11.58 -6.91
CA ASP A 49 9.46 -11.74 -6.37
C ASP A 49 9.76 -10.69 -5.29
N GLN A 50 9.38 -9.42 -5.52
CA GLN A 50 9.53 -8.35 -4.54
C GLN A 50 8.70 -8.61 -3.28
N LEU A 51 7.45 -9.06 -3.43
CA LEU A 51 6.60 -9.40 -2.30
C LEU A 51 7.19 -10.54 -1.48
N MET A 52 7.65 -11.61 -2.14
CA MET A 52 8.27 -12.77 -1.48
C MET A 52 9.51 -12.34 -0.66
N ALA A 53 10.39 -11.53 -1.26
CA ALA A 53 11.58 -11.01 -0.58
C ALA A 53 11.22 -10.15 0.64
N SER A 54 10.14 -9.37 0.57
CA SER A 54 9.67 -8.59 1.74
C SER A 54 9.14 -9.47 2.87
N LEU A 55 8.39 -10.53 2.54
CA LEU A 55 7.86 -11.47 3.53
C LEU A 55 8.98 -12.28 4.20
N ASP A 56 9.97 -12.73 3.42
CA ASP A 56 11.16 -13.38 3.97
C ASP A 56 11.87 -12.43 4.94
N ALA A 57 12.07 -11.16 4.56
CA ALA A 57 12.72 -10.18 5.43
C ALA A 57 11.95 -9.96 6.75
N GLU A 58 10.62 -9.96 6.72
CA GLU A 58 9.77 -9.89 7.92
C GLU A 58 9.88 -11.16 8.79
N GLU A 59 9.96 -12.36 8.19
CA GLU A 59 10.12 -13.61 8.94
C GLU A 59 11.49 -13.71 9.64
N TYR A 60 12.54 -13.20 8.98
CA TYR A 60 13.90 -13.22 9.51
C TYR A 60 14.24 -12.01 10.40
N ASP A 61 13.30 -11.11 10.65
CA ASP A 61 13.51 -9.97 11.56
C ASP A 61 13.75 -10.47 13.00
N PRO A 62 14.98 -10.34 13.53
CA PRO A 62 15.31 -10.82 14.87
C PRO A 62 14.59 -10.04 15.99
N ASP A 63 14.03 -8.87 15.69
CA ASP A 63 13.29 -8.04 16.63
C ASP A 63 11.76 -8.29 16.59
N ALA A 64 11.28 -9.23 15.75
CA ALA A 64 9.86 -9.57 15.63
C ALA A 64 9.33 -10.57 16.69
N ARG A 65 10.12 -10.90 17.73
CA ARG A 65 9.72 -11.78 18.85
C ARG A 65 9.59 -11.05 20.18
#